data_AF-A0A240BUI6-F1
#
_entry.id   AF-A0A240BUI6-F1
#
_cell.length_a   1.000
_cell.length_b   1.000
_cell.length_c   1.000
_cell.angle_alpha   90.00
_cell.angle_beta   90.00
_cell.angle_gamma   90.00
#
_symmetry.space_group_name_H-M   'P 1'
#
loop_
_entity.id
_entity.type
_entity.pdbx_description
1 polymer ?
#
loop_
_entity_poly.entity_id
_entity_poly.type
_entity_poly.pdbx_seq_one_letter_code
_entity_poly.pdbx_strand_id
1 'polypeptide(L)'
;MAKHYTYMVECADRSLYTGYTTDLAARIHKHNEGKGAKYTKTRRPVRLKYYEIYETKSEALKREYAIKQLTRQQKIALIEER
;
A
#
# COMPACT_ATOMS: atom_id res chain seq x y z
N MET A 1 -10.14 19.10 3.15
CA MET A 1 -8.76 18.78 2.72
C MET A 1 -8.70 17.33 2.27
N ALA A 2 -8.07 17.03 1.14
CA ALA A 2 -7.97 15.65 0.66
C ALA A 2 -6.93 14.89 1.49
N LYS A 3 -7.28 13.71 2.00
CA LYS A 3 -6.34 12.85 2.71
C LYS A 3 -5.55 12.02 1.70
N HIS A 4 -4.22 12.03 1.83
CA HIS A 4 -3.32 11.32 0.95
C HIS A 4 -2.76 10.09 1.67
N TYR A 5 -2.97 8.90 1.11
CA TYR A 5 -2.59 7.65 1.74
C TYR A 5 -1.44 6.99 1.01
N THR A 6 -0.42 6.60 1.77
CA THR A 6 0.59 5.65 1.34
C THR A 6 0.32 4.34 2.05
N TYR A 7 0.20 3.23 1.32
CA TYR A 7 -0.24 1.96 1.88
C TYR A 7 0.63 0.80 1.43
N MET A 8 0.62 -0.26 2.25
CA MET A 8 1.21 -1.55 1.94
C MET A 8 0.17 -2.65 2.13
N VAL A 9 0.08 -3.52 1.13
CA VAL A 9 -0.73 -4.73 1.19
C VAL A 9 0.16 -5.96 1.07
N GLU A 10 -0.24 -7.02 1.75
CA GLU A 10 0.26 -8.36 1.51
C GLU A 10 -0.65 -9.07 0.50
N CYS A 11 -0.05 -9.57 -0.57
CA CYS A 11 -0.71 -10.40 -1.57
C CYS A 11 -0.77 -11.87 -1.11
N ALA A 12 -1.57 -12.70 -1.80
CA ALA A 12 -1.72 -14.12 -1.45
C ALA A 12 -0.41 -14.94 -1.50
N ASP A 13 0.56 -14.51 -2.29
CA ASP A 13 1.90 -15.11 -2.42
C ASP A 13 2.91 -14.59 -1.38
N ARG A 14 2.44 -13.90 -0.34
CA ARG A 14 3.26 -13.23 0.70
C ARG A 14 4.17 -12.13 0.14
N SER A 15 3.97 -11.70 -1.10
CA SER A 15 4.62 -10.50 -1.64
C SER A 15 4.00 -9.25 -1.03
N LEU A 16 4.82 -8.20 -0.87
CA LEU A 16 4.35 -6.91 -0.36
C LEU A 16 4.26 -5.94 -1.52
N TYR A 17 3.09 -5.31 -1.68
CA TYR A 17 2.86 -4.26 -2.65
C TYR A 17 2.67 -2.94 -1.92
N THR A 18 3.38 -1.91 -2.38
CA THR A 18 3.28 -0.55 -1.85
C THR A 18 2.68 0.36 -2.91
N GLY A 19 1.74 1.21 -2.51
CA GLY A 19 1.11 2.17 -3.41
C GLY A 19 0.60 3.42 -2.71
N TYR A 20 0.11 4.34 -3.52
CA TYR A 20 -0.52 5.58 -3.09
C TYR A 20 -2.00 5.63 -3.52
N THR A 21 -2.84 6.28 -2.72
CA THR A 21 -4.24 6.60 -3.07
C THR A 21 -4.80 7.74 -2.23
N THR A 22 -5.90 8.35 -2.65
CA THR A 22 -6.69 9.29 -1.83
C THR A 22 -7.88 8.62 -1.15
N ASP A 23 -8.19 7.37 -1.50
CA ASP A 23 -9.27 6.58 -0.93
C ASP A 23 -8.79 5.14 -0.70
N LEU A 24 -8.36 4.86 0.53
CA LEU A 24 -7.77 3.59 0.90
C LEU A 24 -8.77 2.44 0.81
N ALA A 25 -9.97 2.60 1.37
CA ALA A 25 -10.97 1.55 1.41
C ALA A 25 -11.42 1.14 0.00
N ALA A 26 -11.76 2.12 -0.84
CA ALA A 26 -12.15 1.84 -2.22
C ALA A 26 -10.99 1.22 -3.02
N ARG A 27 -9.74 1.62 -2.75
CA ARG A 27 -8.57 1.05 -3.43
C ARG A 27 -8.33 -0.42 -3.08
N ILE A 28 -8.45 -0.79 -1.80
CA ILE A 28 -8.31 -2.18 -1.35
C ILE A 28 -9.43 -3.04 -1.92
N HIS A 29 -10.67 -2.54 -1.90
CA HIS A 29 -11.80 -3.23 -2.52
C HIS A 29 -11.55 -3.50 -4.02
N LYS A 30 -11.15 -2.47 -4.79
CA LYS A 30 -10.81 -2.62 -6.22
C LYS A 30 -9.70 -3.63 -6.47
N HIS A 31 -8.67 -3.68 -5.62
CA HIS A 31 -7.63 -4.70 -5.72
C HIS A 31 -8.19 -6.11 -5.57
N ASN A 32 -9.07 -6.35 -4.59
CA ASN A 32 -9.69 -7.65 -4.38
C ASN A 32 -10.72 -8.03 -5.47
N GLU A 33 -11.41 -7.05 -6.05
CA GLU A 33 -12.25 -7.25 -7.25
C GLU A 33 -11.45 -7.58 -8.52
N GLY A 34 -10.12 -7.44 -8.50
CA GLY A 34 -9.27 -7.64 -9.68
C GLY A 34 -9.28 -6.47 -10.67
N LYS A 35 -9.85 -5.34 -10.26
CA LYS A 35 -9.84 -4.04 -10.97
C LYS A 35 -8.69 -3.14 -10.51
N GLY A 36 -7.82 -3.64 -9.63
CA GLY A 36 -6.66 -2.95 -9.10
C GLY A 36 -5.46 -2.97 -10.04
N ALA A 37 -4.26 -2.83 -9.47
CA ALA A 37 -3.02 -2.85 -10.25
C ALA A 37 -2.83 -4.20 -10.96
N LYS A 38 -2.19 -4.20 -12.14
CA LYS A 38 -1.87 -5.44 -12.88
C LYS A 38 -1.15 -6.47 -12.00
N TYR A 39 -0.27 -5.98 -11.12
CA TYR A 39 0.49 -6.81 -10.18
C TYR A 39 -0.38 -7.52 -9.14
N THR A 40 -1.33 -6.81 -8.54
CA THR A 40 -2.20 -7.36 -7.49
C THR A 40 -3.34 -8.18 -8.08
N LYS A 41 -3.74 -7.95 -9.34
CA LYS A 41 -4.84 -8.66 -10.02
C LYS A 41 -4.68 -10.19 -10.04
N THR A 42 -3.46 -10.71 -10.20
CA THR A 42 -3.19 -12.15 -10.22
C THR A 42 -2.82 -12.72 -8.84
N ARG A 43 -2.64 -11.85 -7.82
CA ARG A 43 -2.11 -12.21 -6.49
C ARG A 43 -3.09 -11.88 -5.36
N ARG A 44 -4.38 -12.08 -5.65
CA ARG A 44 -5.50 -11.86 -4.74
C ARG A 44 -5.74 -13.09 -3.86
N PRO A 45 -6.35 -12.95 -2.68
CA PRO A 45 -6.75 -11.68 -2.05
C PRO A 45 -5.53 -10.88 -1.56
N VAL A 46 -5.65 -9.56 -1.56
CA VAL A 46 -4.72 -8.66 -0.90
C VAL A 46 -5.27 -8.24 0.46
N ARG A 47 -4.39 -8.20 1.46
CA ARG A 47 -4.70 -7.78 2.83
C ARG A 47 -3.95 -6.50 3.13
N LEU A 48 -4.66 -5.46 3.56
CA LEU A 48 -4.03 -4.24 4.05
C LEU A 48 -3.22 -4.56 5.30
N LYS A 49 -1.93 -4.21 5.29
CA LYS A 49 -1.03 -4.41 6.42
C LYS A 49 -0.55 -3.11 7.03
N TYR A 50 -0.44 -2.07 6.22
CA TYR A 50 0.09 -0.80 6.66
C TYR A 50 -0.51 0.35 5.86
N TYR A 51 -0.70 1.50 6.50
CA TYR A 51 -1.00 2.75 5.80
C TYR A 51 -0.55 3.96 6.61
N GLU A 52 -0.16 5.03 5.92
CA GLU A 52 0.12 6.34 6.51
C GLU A 52 -0.73 7.39 5.82
N ILE A 53 -1.05 8.47 6.54
CA ILE A 53 -1.88 9.58 6.05
C ILE A 53 -1.03 10.84 6.01
N TYR A 54 -1.17 11.59 4.92
CA TYR A 54 -0.46 12.82 4.63
C TYR A 54 -1.43 13.92 4.22
N GLU A 55 -1.02 15.17 4.43
CA GLU A 55 -1.77 16.35 4.04
C GLU A 55 -1.58 16.70 2.58
N THR A 56 -0.43 16.33 2.00
CA THR A 56 -0.11 16.60 0.60
C THR A 56 0.20 15.34 -0.21
N LYS A 57 -0.13 15.38 -1.50
CA LYS A 57 0.28 14.35 -2.47
C LYS A 57 1.80 14.17 -2.52
N SER A 58 2.55 15.26 -2.39
CA SER A 58 4.01 15.25 -2.48
C SER A 58 4.64 14.42 -1.37
N GLU A 59 4.19 14.62 -0.12
CA GLU A 59 4.68 13.85 1.03
C GLU A 59 4.33 12.37 0.90
N ALA A 60 3.10 12.06 0.51
CA ALA A 60 2.67 10.67 0.33
C ALA A 60 3.51 9.96 -0.75
N LEU A 61 3.76 10.60 -1.89
CA LEU A 61 4.59 10.02 -2.96
C LEU A 61 6.06 9.90 -2.55
N LYS A 62 6.63 10.88 -1.84
CA LYS A 62 7.99 10.79 -1.29
C LYS A 62 8.10 9.60 -0.35
N ARG A 63 7.11 9.40 0.52
CA ARG A 63 7.05 8.25 1.42
C ARG A 63 6.90 6.94 0.66
N GLU A 64 6.02 6.88 -0.33
CA GLU A 64 5.84 5.69 -1.16
C GLU A 64 7.16 5.27 -1.80
N TYR A 65 7.90 6.24 -2.35
CA TYR A 65 9.23 6.01 -2.90
C TYR A 65 10.20 5.49 -1.84
N ALA A 66 10.27 6.14 -0.68
CA ALA A 66 11.13 5.70 0.43
C ALA A 66 10.82 4.26 0.85
N ILE A 67 9.55 3.91 1.04
CA ILE A 67 9.11 2.56 1.39
C ILE A 67 9.50 1.57 0.30
N LYS A 68 9.38 1.91 -0.99
CA LYS A 68 9.78 1.01 -2.08
C LYS A 68 11.26 0.63 -2.02
N GLN A 69 12.14 1.55 -1.61
CA GLN A 69 13.59 1.31 -1.43
C GLN A 69 13.92 0.44 -0.22
N LEU A 70 13.01 0.30 0.75
CA LEU A 70 13.25 -0.51 1.94
C LEU A 70 13.35 -2.00 1.61
N THR A 71 14.19 -2.70 2.36
CA THR A 71 14.28 -4.16 2.32
C THR A 71 12.99 -4.79 2.82
N ARG A 72 12.80 -6.08 2.53
CA ARG A 72 11.64 -6.82 3.03
C ARG A 72 11.56 -6.79 4.56
N GLN A 73 12.69 -6.94 5.26
CA GLN A 73 12.73 -6.91 6.72
C GLN A 73 12.31 -5.54 7.27
N GLN A 74 12.82 -4.44 6.68
CA GLN A 74 12.42 -3.09 7.07
C GLN A 74 10.92 -2.84 6.83
N LYS A 75 10.36 -3.36 5.73
CA LYS A 75 8.92 -3.29 5.46
C LYS A 75 8.09 -4.05 6.48
N ILE A 76 8.57 -5.20 6.93
CA ILE A 76 7.92 -6.00 7.98
C ILE A 76 7.98 -5.26 9.32
N ALA A 77 9.13 -4.70 9.69
CA ALA A 77 9.27 -3.89 10.90
C ALA A 77 8.25 -2.73 10.91
N LEU A 78 8.09 -2.00 9.80
CA LEU A 78 7.06 -0.96 9.69
C LEU A 78 5.62 -1.47 9.90
N ILE A 79 5.34 -2.71 9.50
CA ILE A 79 4.02 -3.34 9.71
C ILE A 79 3.85 -3.73 11.18
N GLU A 80 4.90 -4.19 11.85
CA GLU A 80 4.87 -4.68 13.24
C GLU A 80 4.92 -3.54 14.28
N GLU A 81 5.53 -2.41 13.95
CA GLU A 81 5.62 -1.22 14.82
C GLU A 81 4.29 -0.46 14.98
N ARG A 82 3.19 -0.92 14.36
CA ARG A 82 1.89 -0.24 14.33
C ARG A 82 0.72 -1.12 14.70
#